data_AF-A0A2N8PQT1-F1
#
_entry.id   AF-A0A2N8PQT1-F1
#
_cell.length_a   1.000
_cell.length_b   1.000
_cell.length_c   1.000
_cell.angle_alpha   90.00
_cell.angle_beta   90.00
_cell.angle_gamma   90.00
#
_symmetry.space_group_name_H-M   'P 1'
#
loop_
_entity.id
_entity.type
_entity.pdbx_description
1 polymer ?
#
loop_
_entity_poly.entity_id
_entity_poly.type
_entity_poly.pdbx_seq_one_letter_code
_entity_poly.pdbx_strand_id
1 'polypeptide(L)'
;MRTNWVRRMRPVLLRDGSVLSVVRPRIRVRVQHEDEDEPDANRIDDWEDEDTAAIRTGRRVPYVIEIIDGAGDVLMDVSNRIAAPGFEGVYQNPWHILDAWLAYHAADHWTVCFGFEPGDLVYVGGEILSVVNYDQVHLDYGTIGANTGFIICQSIANSSRRLLAWVELLVKVKEITA
;
A
#
# COMPACT_ATOMS: atom_id res chain seq x y z
N MET A 1 -14.17 7.36 13.39
CA MET A 1 -13.29 7.13 12.23
C MET A 1 -13.01 8.45 11.57
N ARG A 2 -11.83 9.04 11.82
CA ARG A 2 -11.34 10.17 11.01
C ARG A 2 -10.90 9.57 9.68
N THR A 3 -11.38 10.15 8.59
CA THR A 3 -10.94 9.84 7.23
C THR A 3 -9.45 10.15 7.14
N ASN A 4 -8.61 9.12 7.08
CA ASN A 4 -7.20 9.26 6.72
C ASN A 4 -7.17 9.93 5.34
N TRP A 5 -6.67 11.15 5.29
CA TRP A 5 -6.55 11.93 4.07
C TRP A 5 -5.45 11.30 3.21
N VAL A 6 -5.81 10.32 2.39
CA VAL A 6 -4.87 9.75 1.40
C VAL A 6 -4.53 10.85 0.40
N ARG A 7 -3.30 11.38 0.46
CA ARG A 7 -2.79 12.29 -0.57
C ARG A 7 -2.49 11.46 -1.83
N ARG A 8 -3.52 11.23 -2.65
CA ARG A 8 -3.41 10.48 -3.91
C ARG A 8 -2.37 11.14 -4.82
N MET A 9 -1.41 10.37 -5.32
CA MET A 9 -0.48 10.87 -6.32
C MET A 9 -1.22 11.04 -7.66
N ARG A 10 -1.30 12.28 -8.14
CA ARG A 10 -1.80 12.56 -9.48
C ARG A 10 -0.63 12.44 -10.45
N PRO A 11 -0.71 11.60 -11.50
CA PRO A 11 0.32 11.61 -12.54
C PRO A 11 0.38 13.00 -13.20
N VAL A 12 1.59 13.54 -13.35
CA VAL A 12 1.81 14.78 -14.12
C VAL A 12 1.84 14.39 -15.59
N LEU A 13 0.78 14.77 -16.32
CA LEU A 13 0.71 14.59 -17.76
C LEU A 13 1.41 15.77 -18.45
N LEU A 14 2.35 15.47 -19.34
CA LEU A 14 2.86 16.43 -20.30
C LEU A 14 1.78 16.79 -21.33
N ARG A 15 1.95 17.93 -21.99
CA ARG A 15 1.02 18.42 -23.03
C ARG A 15 0.88 17.46 -24.22
N ASP A 16 1.84 16.56 -24.43
CA ASP A 16 1.82 15.52 -25.46
C ASP A 16 1.20 14.19 -24.98
N GLY A 17 0.68 14.15 -23.74
CA GLY A 17 0.11 12.96 -23.14
C GLY A 17 1.14 11.99 -22.55
N SER A 18 2.44 12.30 -22.63
CA SER A 18 3.47 11.49 -21.98
C SER A 18 3.51 11.76 -20.47
N VAL A 19 3.86 10.74 -19.69
CA VAL A 19 3.90 10.84 -18.23
C VAL A 19 5.24 11.44 -17.83
N LEU A 20 5.22 12.64 -17.22
CA LEU A 20 6.40 13.24 -16.62
C LEU A 20 6.72 12.43 -15.36
N SER A 21 7.60 11.42 -15.48
CA SER A 21 8.24 10.70 -14.37
C SER A 21 7.38 10.64 -13.10
N VAL A 22 6.53 9.63 -12.96
CA VAL A 22 5.89 9.36 -11.66
C VAL A 22 6.99 8.96 -10.70
N VAL A 23 7.38 9.88 -9.83
CA VAL A 23 8.16 9.53 -8.64
C VAL A 23 7.32 8.52 -7.88
N ARG A 24 7.77 7.28 -7.85
CA ARG A 24 6.98 6.17 -7.31
C ARG A 24 7.01 6.21 -5.79
N PRO A 25 5.89 5.88 -5.12
CA PRO A 25 5.88 5.84 -3.68
C PRO A 25 6.82 4.72 -3.21
N ARG A 26 7.57 4.97 -2.15
CA ARG A 26 8.42 3.98 -1.49
C ARG A 26 7.82 3.64 -0.13
N ILE A 27 8.34 2.60 0.49
CA ILE A 27 7.88 2.13 1.80
C ILE A 27 9.01 2.35 2.78
N ARG A 28 8.76 3.05 3.88
CA ARG A 28 9.69 3.13 5.02
C ARG A 28 9.11 2.31 6.15
N VAL A 29 9.86 1.31 6.59
CA VAL A 29 9.55 0.53 7.80
C VAL A 29 10.49 1.03 8.89
N ARG A 30 9.93 1.39 10.05
CA ARG A 30 10.70 1.83 11.22
C ARG A 30 10.13 1.23 12.48
N VAL A 31 10.97 1.06 13.49
CA VAL A 31 10.51 0.67 14.83
C VAL A 31 9.55 1.72 15.34
N GLN A 32 8.44 1.27 15.89
CA GLN A 32 7.49 2.10 16.61
C GLN A 32 7.99 2.32 18.04
N HIS A 33 7.97 3.56 18.49
CA HIS A 33 8.32 3.93 19.84
C HIS A 33 7.08 4.40 20.61
N GLU A 34 6.97 4.01 21.87
CA GLU A 34 5.93 4.48 22.78
C GLU A 34 6.30 5.86 23.31
N ASP A 35 6.22 6.90 22.48
CA ASP A 35 6.43 8.28 22.88
C ASP A 35 5.26 9.18 22.49
N GLU A 36 5.25 10.41 23.03
CA GLU A 36 4.16 11.37 22.85
C GLU A 36 3.96 11.79 21.38
N ASP A 37 4.96 11.54 20.52
CA ASP A 37 4.94 11.87 19.10
C ASP A 37 4.21 10.81 18.25
N GLU A 38 3.88 9.65 18.83
CA GLU A 38 3.14 8.55 18.18
C GLU A 38 1.82 8.24 18.92
N PRO A 39 0.80 9.12 18.84
CA PRO A 39 -0.44 8.97 19.62
C PRO A 39 -1.27 7.73 19.26
N ASP A 40 -1.02 7.14 18.09
CA ASP A 40 -1.67 5.91 17.63
C ASP A 40 -0.88 4.64 18.01
N ALA A 41 0.26 4.77 18.71
CA ALA A 41 1.03 3.62 19.20
C ALA A 41 0.29 2.92 20.34
N ASN A 42 0.06 1.61 20.16
CA ASN A 42 -0.38 0.75 21.24
C ASN A 42 0.70 0.68 22.30
N ARG A 43 0.31 0.83 23.57
CA ARG A 43 1.21 0.58 24.69
C ARG A 43 1.51 -0.91 24.76
N ILE A 44 2.65 -1.29 25.32
CA ILE A 44 3.03 -2.70 25.50
C ILE A 44 1.91 -3.51 26.16
N ASP A 45 1.17 -2.93 27.10
CA ASP A 45 0.09 -3.61 27.82
C ASP A 45 -1.26 -3.64 27.06
N ASP A 46 -1.37 -2.97 25.91
CA ASP A 46 -2.56 -3.01 25.04
C ASP A 46 -2.50 -4.15 24.01
N TRP A 47 -1.37 -4.86 23.93
CA TRP A 47 -1.20 -6.04 23.08
C TRP A 47 -1.71 -7.30 23.77
N GLU A 48 -1.98 -8.35 22.99
CA GLU A 48 -2.30 -9.67 23.54
C GLU A 48 -1.14 -10.20 24.41
N ASP A 49 -1.43 -11.01 25.43
CA ASP A 49 -0.42 -11.48 26.40
C ASP A 49 0.79 -12.16 25.73
N GLU A 50 0.55 -12.92 24.66
CA GLU A 50 1.59 -13.58 23.88
C GLU A 50 2.52 -12.57 23.20
N ASP A 51 1.94 -11.55 22.55
CA ASP A 51 2.68 -10.47 21.89
C ASP A 51 3.43 -9.61 22.90
N THR A 52 2.79 -9.26 24.01
CA THR A 52 3.41 -8.56 25.13
C THR A 52 4.66 -9.28 25.63
N ALA A 53 4.55 -10.60 25.86
CA ALA A 53 5.69 -11.41 26.28
C ALA A 53 6.78 -11.50 25.19
N ALA A 54 6.40 -11.61 23.93
CA ALA A 54 7.34 -11.64 22.80
C ALA A 54 8.09 -10.30 22.64
N ILE A 55 7.40 -9.17 22.79
CA ILE A 55 7.98 -7.82 22.75
C ILE A 55 8.95 -7.62 23.91
N ARG A 56 8.53 -7.93 25.14
CA ARG A 56 9.38 -7.80 26.34
C ARG A 56 10.65 -8.66 26.27
N THR A 57 10.62 -9.76 25.54
CA THR A 57 11.78 -10.65 25.33
C THR A 57 12.60 -10.32 24.08
N GLY A 58 12.22 -9.28 23.32
CA GLY A 58 12.90 -8.88 22.08
C GLY A 58 12.72 -9.85 20.92
N ARG A 59 11.80 -10.81 21.03
CA ARG A 59 11.48 -11.75 19.93
C ARG A 59 10.61 -11.13 18.86
N ARG A 60 9.83 -10.12 19.23
CA ARG A 60 8.98 -9.32 18.37
C ARG A 60 9.20 -7.83 18.65
N VAL A 61 8.99 -6.99 17.65
CA VAL A 61 9.13 -5.53 17.73
C VAL A 61 7.93 -4.90 17.02
N PRO A 62 7.31 -3.85 17.59
CA PRO A 62 6.29 -3.08 16.89
C PRO A 62 6.94 -2.15 15.85
N TYR A 63 6.30 -2.02 14.69
CA TYR A 63 6.72 -1.23 13.55
C TYR A 63 5.63 -0.28 13.11
N VAL A 64 6.07 0.84 12.53
CA VAL A 64 5.27 1.70 11.66
C VAL A 64 5.70 1.44 10.21
N ILE A 65 4.72 1.27 9.33
CA ILE A 65 4.93 1.21 7.89
C ILE A 65 4.42 2.53 7.31
N GLU A 66 5.33 3.33 6.76
CA GLU A 66 5.02 4.58 6.08
C GLU A 66 5.13 4.39 4.57
N ILE A 67 4.16 4.88 3.82
CA ILE A 67 4.30 5.08 2.39
C ILE A 67 4.77 6.51 2.18
N ILE A 68 5.92 6.67 1.53
CA ILE A 68 6.60 7.96 1.36
C ILE A 68 6.73 8.31 -0.12
N ASP A 69 6.80 9.60 -0.43
CA ASP A 69 7.14 10.04 -1.78
C ASP A 69 8.66 10.04 -2.06
N GLY A 70 9.08 10.58 -3.20
CA GLY A 70 10.50 10.67 -3.54
C GLY A 70 11.28 11.71 -2.74
N ALA A 71 10.62 12.72 -2.18
CA ALA A 71 11.24 13.65 -1.24
C ALA A 71 11.41 13.01 0.15
N GLY A 72 10.63 11.96 0.42
CA GLY A 72 10.61 11.26 1.70
C GLY A 72 9.49 11.72 2.62
N ASP A 73 8.56 12.53 2.12
CA ASP A 73 7.37 12.97 2.85
C ASP A 73 6.39 11.80 2.98
N VAL A 74 5.78 11.65 4.16
CA VAL A 74 4.81 10.60 4.44
C VAL A 74 3.50 10.92 3.71
N LEU A 75 3.09 10.02 2.83
CA LEU A 75 1.81 10.06 2.11
C LEU A 75 0.69 9.43 2.94
N MET A 76 1.03 8.35 3.64
CA MET A 76 0.19 7.65 4.60
C MET A 76 1.06 6.74 5.46
N ASP A 77 0.57 6.36 6.63
CA ASP A 77 1.24 5.43 7.52
C ASP A 77 0.24 4.45 8.13
N VAL A 78 0.80 3.37 8.66
CA VAL A 78 0.07 2.40 9.45
C VAL A 78 0.94 1.91 10.60
N SER A 79 0.45 2.20 11.80
CA SER A 79 1.09 1.86 13.08
C SER A 79 0.67 0.48 13.56
N ASN A 80 1.29 0.01 14.64
CA ASN A 80 0.93 -1.21 15.35
C ASN A 80 1.08 -2.46 14.46
N ARG A 81 2.24 -2.64 13.84
CA ARG A 81 2.57 -3.84 13.09
C ARG A 81 3.68 -4.61 13.78
N ILE A 82 3.41 -5.82 14.25
CA ILE A 82 4.39 -6.62 14.97
C ILE A 82 5.03 -7.64 14.03
N ALA A 83 6.35 -7.72 14.08
CA ALA A 83 7.13 -8.77 13.42
C ALA A 83 8.41 -9.08 14.20
N ALA A 84 9.24 -9.98 13.69
CA ALA A 84 10.60 -10.18 14.20
C ALA A 84 11.46 -8.90 14.00
N PRO A 85 12.53 -8.70 14.79
CA PRO A 85 13.44 -7.57 14.60
C PRO A 85 14.19 -7.64 13.25
N GLY A 86 14.61 -6.48 12.73
CA GLY A 86 15.51 -6.38 11.57
C GLY A 86 14.85 -6.08 10.22
N PHE A 87 13.63 -5.55 10.21
CA PHE A 87 12.90 -5.16 8.98
C PHE A 87 12.84 -3.64 8.76
N GLU A 88 13.58 -2.86 9.54
CA GLU A 88 13.71 -1.42 9.37
C GLU A 88 14.42 -1.09 8.05
N GLY A 89 13.91 -0.13 7.31
CA GLY A 89 14.53 0.28 6.06
C GLY A 89 13.61 1.04 5.11
N VAL A 90 14.13 1.37 3.93
CA VAL A 90 13.36 1.95 2.83
C VAL A 90 13.35 1.00 1.65
N TYR A 91 12.16 0.57 1.26
CA TYR A 91 11.90 -0.42 0.22
C TYR A 91 11.21 0.22 -0.98
N GLN A 92 11.60 -0.22 -2.18
CA GLN A 92 10.95 0.19 -3.43
C GLN A 92 9.69 -0.62 -3.72
N ASN A 93 9.58 -1.80 -3.11
CA ASN A 93 8.52 -2.77 -3.41
C ASN A 93 8.16 -3.49 -2.10
N PRO A 94 6.86 -3.70 -1.80
CA PRO A 94 6.42 -4.45 -0.62
C PRO A 94 7.08 -5.83 -0.49
N TRP A 95 7.30 -6.50 -1.62
CA TRP A 95 7.88 -7.84 -1.68
C TRP A 95 9.38 -7.89 -1.40
N HIS A 96 10.04 -6.74 -1.21
CA HIS A 96 11.40 -6.70 -0.68
C HIS A 96 11.45 -6.80 0.86
N ILE A 97 10.30 -6.71 1.53
CA ILE A 97 10.16 -6.98 2.95
C ILE A 97 9.98 -8.49 3.10
N LEU A 98 10.91 -9.15 3.78
CA LEU A 98 10.91 -10.62 3.87
C LEU A 98 9.86 -11.17 4.85
N ASP A 99 9.40 -10.34 5.79
CA ASP A 99 8.25 -10.68 6.62
C ASP A 99 6.95 -10.55 5.83
N ALA A 100 6.22 -11.66 5.67
CA ALA A 100 5.02 -11.71 4.85
C ALA A 100 3.92 -10.79 5.39
N TRP A 101 3.75 -10.71 6.71
CA TRP A 101 2.72 -9.90 7.33
C TRP A 101 2.97 -8.40 7.09
N LEU A 102 4.20 -7.95 7.32
CA LEU A 102 4.60 -6.57 6.98
C LEU A 102 4.49 -6.30 5.49
N ALA A 103 4.90 -7.24 4.64
CA ALA A 103 4.85 -7.08 3.18
C ALA A 103 3.41 -6.89 2.67
N TYR A 104 2.45 -7.67 3.16
CA TYR A 104 1.04 -7.51 2.76
C TYR A 104 0.44 -6.21 3.28
N HIS A 105 0.74 -5.80 4.52
CA HIS A 105 0.27 -4.49 5.01
C HIS A 105 0.87 -3.33 4.23
N ALA A 106 2.17 -3.41 3.90
CA ALA A 106 2.81 -2.45 3.04
C ALA A 106 2.16 -2.43 1.65
N ALA A 107 1.93 -3.59 1.03
CA ALA A 107 1.28 -3.70 -0.26
C ALA A 107 -0.13 -3.08 -0.25
N ASP A 108 -0.90 -3.31 0.81
CA ASP A 108 -2.26 -2.80 0.95
C ASP A 108 -2.30 -1.27 0.85
N HIS A 109 -1.46 -0.60 1.64
CA HIS A 109 -1.41 0.86 1.72
C HIS A 109 -0.69 1.48 0.51
N TRP A 110 0.38 0.82 0.06
CA TRP A 110 1.15 1.22 -1.11
C TRP A 110 0.31 1.20 -2.39
N THR A 111 -0.54 0.17 -2.58
CA THR A 111 -1.42 0.05 -3.76
C THR A 111 -2.39 1.22 -3.85
N VAL A 112 -2.99 1.61 -2.72
CA VAL A 112 -3.96 2.70 -2.64
C VAL A 112 -3.33 4.07 -2.96
N CYS A 113 -2.03 4.26 -2.69
CA CYS A 113 -1.33 5.51 -3.01
C CYS A 113 -1.26 5.83 -4.52
N PHE A 114 -1.37 4.83 -5.39
CA PHE A 114 -1.49 5.04 -6.84
C PHE A 114 -2.87 5.57 -7.25
N GLY A 115 -3.84 5.51 -6.34
CA GLY A 115 -5.12 6.19 -6.45
C GLY A 115 -6.03 5.66 -7.56
N PHE A 116 -5.84 4.44 -8.05
CA PHE A 116 -6.79 3.77 -8.96
C PHE A 116 -8.07 3.41 -8.22
N GLU A 117 -9.20 3.37 -8.91
CA GLU A 117 -10.48 2.95 -8.33
C GLU A 117 -11.24 2.07 -9.34
N PRO A 118 -12.09 1.13 -8.89
CA PRO A 118 -13.02 0.43 -9.77
C PRO A 118 -13.81 1.39 -10.66
N GLY A 119 -13.77 1.17 -11.98
CA GLY A 119 -14.36 2.02 -13.01
C GLY A 119 -13.38 2.97 -13.71
N ASP A 120 -12.19 3.21 -13.15
CA ASP A 120 -11.17 4.01 -13.82
C ASP A 120 -10.71 3.38 -15.14
N LEU A 121 -10.35 4.23 -16.10
CA LEU A 121 -9.70 3.78 -17.33
C LEU A 121 -8.19 3.90 -17.19
N VAL A 122 -7.49 2.81 -17.49
CA VAL A 122 -6.03 2.69 -17.42
C VAL A 122 -5.46 2.21 -18.74
N TYR A 123 -4.24 2.66 -19.04
CA TYR A 123 -3.46 2.16 -20.17
C TYR A 123 -2.45 1.13 -19.67
N VAL A 124 -2.45 -0.07 -20.26
CA VAL A 124 -1.49 -1.13 -19.94
C VAL A 124 -1.24 -2.01 -21.18
N GLY A 125 0.02 -2.30 -21.46
CA GLY A 125 0.40 -3.25 -22.52
C GLY A 125 -0.10 -2.88 -23.93
N GLY A 126 -0.34 -1.60 -24.22
CA GLY A 126 -0.84 -1.17 -25.53
C GLY A 126 -2.35 -0.89 -25.58
N GLU A 127 -3.11 -1.26 -24.56
CA GLU A 127 -4.58 -1.22 -24.57
C GLU A 127 -5.14 -0.32 -23.45
N ILE A 128 -6.33 0.25 -23.69
CA ILE A 128 -7.12 0.92 -22.65
C ILE A 128 -8.07 -0.10 -22.03
N LEU A 129 -7.94 -0.30 -20.73
CA LEU A 129 -8.74 -1.22 -19.94
C LEU A 129 -9.49 -0.46 -18.84
N SER A 130 -10.56 -1.08 -18.34
CA SER A 130 -11.28 -0.61 -17.14
C SER A 130 -10.75 -1.34 -15.91
N VAL A 131 -10.51 -0.62 -14.82
CA VAL A 131 -10.22 -1.21 -13.51
C VAL A 131 -11.50 -1.83 -12.96
N VAL A 132 -11.44 -3.10 -12.60
CA VAL A 132 -12.58 -3.85 -12.06
C VAL A 132 -12.50 -3.91 -10.54
N ASN A 133 -11.33 -4.30 -10.01
CA ASN A 133 -11.10 -4.44 -8.59
C ASN A 133 -9.60 -4.49 -8.30
N TYR A 134 -9.25 -4.49 -7.02
CA TYR A 134 -7.93 -4.86 -6.54
C TYR A 134 -7.81 -6.38 -6.44
N ASP A 135 -6.59 -6.88 -6.61
CA ASP A 135 -6.27 -8.24 -6.21
C ASP A 135 -5.96 -8.27 -4.71
N GLN A 136 -6.58 -9.22 -4.02
CA GLN A 136 -6.57 -9.29 -2.56
C GLN A 136 -6.33 -10.72 -2.09
N VAL A 137 -5.59 -10.85 -0.99
CA VAL A 137 -5.46 -12.11 -0.26
C VAL A 137 -6.15 -12.03 1.09
N HIS A 138 -6.68 -13.15 1.55
CA HIS A 138 -7.17 -13.25 2.93
C HIS A 138 -5.99 -13.44 3.87
N LEU A 139 -5.89 -12.62 4.92
CA LEU A 139 -4.85 -12.71 5.95
C LEU A 139 -5.39 -13.22 7.29
N ASP A 140 -6.51 -13.94 7.26
CA ASP A 140 -7.20 -14.50 8.45
C ASP A 140 -7.64 -13.46 9.51
N TYR A 141 -7.45 -12.16 9.24
CA TYR A 141 -7.81 -11.05 10.12
C TYR A 141 -8.81 -10.11 9.41
N GLY A 142 -10.06 -10.11 9.87
CA GLY A 142 -11.13 -9.25 9.35
C GLY A 142 -11.90 -9.81 8.14
N THR A 143 -12.82 -9.00 7.58
CA THR A 143 -13.70 -9.39 6.46
C THR A 143 -13.19 -8.94 5.08
N ILE A 144 -12.15 -8.11 5.02
CA ILE A 144 -11.57 -7.55 3.80
C ILE A 144 -10.14 -8.07 3.67
N GLY A 145 -9.77 -8.57 2.49
CA GLY A 145 -8.40 -9.02 2.22
C GLY A 145 -7.43 -7.86 2.05
N ALA A 146 -6.12 -8.12 2.20
CA ALA A 146 -5.08 -7.12 1.95
C ALA A 146 -4.76 -7.05 0.45
N ASN A 147 -4.59 -5.84 -0.09
CA ASN A 147 -4.19 -5.71 -1.50
C ASN A 147 -2.76 -6.22 -1.73
N THR A 148 -2.53 -6.79 -2.91
CA THR A 148 -1.27 -7.44 -3.29
C THR A 148 -0.35 -6.57 -4.14
N GLY A 149 -0.68 -5.30 -4.39
CA GLY A 149 0.02 -4.48 -5.39
C GLY A 149 -0.41 -4.75 -6.84
N PHE A 150 -1.34 -5.69 -7.06
CA PHE A 150 -1.94 -5.94 -8.36
C PHE A 150 -3.37 -5.43 -8.45
N ILE A 151 -3.76 -5.04 -9.67
CA ILE A 151 -5.09 -4.56 -10.02
C ILE A 151 -5.67 -5.44 -11.12
N ILE A 152 -6.94 -5.81 -10.95
CA ILE A 152 -7.71 -6.58 -11.92
C ILE A 152 -8.33 -5.60 -12.92
N CYS A 153 -7.89 -5.69 -14.17
CA CYS A 153 -8.37 -4.88 -15.28
C CYS A 153 -9.19 -5.73 -16.27
N GLN A 154 -10.07 -5.11 -17.05
CA GLN A 154 -10.89 -5.77 -18.04
C GLN A 154 -10.95 -4.95 -19.34
N SER A 155 -10.90 -5.62 -20.48
CA SER A 155 -11.04 -4.96 -21.77
C SER A 155 -12.43 -4.34 -21.93
N ILE A 156 -12.46 -3.09 -22.39
CA ILE A 156 -13.71 -2.38 -22.71
C ILE A 156 -14.38 -2.94 -23.97
N ALA A 157 -13.60 -3.57 -24.87
CA ALA A 157 -14.11 -4.16 -26.10
C ALA A 157 -14.58 -5.61 -25.91
N ASN A 158 -14.00 -6.34 -24.96
CA ASN A 158 -14.35 -7.73 -24.66
C ASN A 158 -14.40 -7.97 -23.14
N SER A 159 -15.61 -7.95 -22.58
CA SER A 159 -15.85 -8.03 -21.14
C SER A 159 -15.56 -9.38 -20.48
N SER A 160 -15.23 -10.42 -21.27
CA SER A 160 -14.98 -11.77 -20.74
C SER A 160 -13.56 -12.00 -20.25
N ARG A 161 -12.59 -11.16 -20.64
CA ARG A 161 -11.18 -11.31 -20.28
C ARG A 161 -10.77 -10.33 -19.19
N ARG A 162 -10.27 -10.87 -18.09
CA ARG A 162 -9.65 -10.11 -17.00
C ARG A 162 -8.14 -10.28 -17.04
N LEU A 163 -7.42 -9.19 -16.81
CA LEU A 163 -5.97 -9.12 -16.73
C LEU A 163 -5.59 -8.72 -15.31
N LEU A 164 -4.60 -9.40 -14.74
CA LEU A 164 -3.94 -8.98 -13.52
C LEU A 164 -2.73 -8.11 -13.90
N ALA A 165 -2.70 -6.86 -13.44
CA ALA A 165 -1.64 -5.91 -13.78
C ALA A 165 -0.97 -5.37 -12.52
N TRP A 166 0.36 -5.32 -12.53
CA TRP A 166 1.12 -4.66 -11.47
C TRP A 166 0.84 -3.16 -11.48
N VAL A 167 0.55 -2.58 -10.31
CA VAL A 167 0.04 -1.20 -10.20
C VAL A 167 0.98 -0.15 -10.82
N GLU A 168 2.30 -0.37 -10.78
CA GLU A 168 3.28 0.55 -11.36
C GLU A 168 3.33 0.54 -12.90
N LEU A 169 2.76 -0.49 -13.52
CA LEU A 169 2.68 -0.58 -14.98
C LEU A 169 1.46 0.17 -15.54
N LEU A 170 0.57 0.62 -14.67
CA LEU A 170 -0.68 1.27 -15.05
C LEU A 170 -0.49 2.78 -15.17
N VAL A 171 -1.06 3.35 -16.23
CA VAL A 171 -1.18 4.80 -16.38
C VAL A 171 -2.66 5.15 -16.37
N LYS A 172 -3.10 5.98 -15.41
CA LYS A 172 -4.49 6.44 -15.36
C LYS A 172 -4.78 7.35 -16.55
N VAL A 173 -5.73 6.95 -17.38
CA VAL A 173 -6.19 7.70 -18.57
C VAL A 173 -7.37 8.59 -18.21
N LYS A 174 -8.32 8.07 -17.43
CA LYS A 174 -9.52 8.80 -17.02
C LYS A 174 -10.01 8.32 -15.66
N GLU A 175 -10.30 9.27 -14.79
CA GLU A 175 -11.09 9.05 -13.58
C GLU A 175 -12.59 9.13 -13.94
N ILE A 176 -13.36 8.12 -13.57
CA ILE A 176 -14.82 8.21 -13.66
C ILE A 176 -15.32 8.70 -12.30
N THR A 177 -15.52 10.01 -12.17
CA THR A 177 -16.25 10.57 -11.02
C THR A 177 -17.69 10.06 -11.07
N ALA A 178 -18.09 9.30 -10.06
CA ALA A 178 -19.50 9.01 -9.78
C ALA A 178 -20.24 10.28 -9.34
#